data_AF-A0A533UGW2-F1
#
_entry.id   AF-A0A533UGW2-F1
#
_cell.length_a   1.000
_cell.length_b   1.000
_cell.length_c   1.000
_cell.angle_alpha   90.00
_cell.angle_beta   90.00
_cell.angle_gamma   90.00
#
_symmetry.space_group_name_H-M   'P 1'
#
loop_
_entity.id
_entity.type
_entity.pdbx_description
1 polymer ?
#
loop_
_entity_poly.entity_id
_entity_poly.type
_entity_poly.pdbx_seq_one_letter_code
_entity_poly.pdbx_strand_id
1 'polypeptide(L)'
;SGAKALIVYNNESGIFFGKLVQKNTSSSNPTIPVISMSQSDGLAIKKALQNETIAKLDVFSHPDFIASFSSRGPVSPFYIKPDLVAPGVFVNSTLIGGKYNLTSGTSIAAPHVAGAVALLLQKDPNLKPDQVVSILSTTADPVTDAYGKNVPLNLAGSGRLNLTR
;
A
#
# COMPACT_ATOMS: atom_id res chain seq x y z
N SER A 1 21.21 -7.86 25.16
CA SER A 1 19.85 -7.49 25.60
C SER A 1 18.92 -8.63 25.27
N GLY A 2 18.42 -9.39 26.25
CA GLY A 2 17.61 -10.62 26.04
C GLY A 2 16.15 -10.37 25.60
N ALA A 3 15.93 -9.42 24.68
CA ALA A 3 14.61 -9.11 24.17
C ALA A 3 14.06 -10.28 23.33
N LYS A 4 12.77 -10.61 23.50
CA LYS A 4 12.10 -11.71 22.77
C LYS A 4 11.41 -11.27 21.47
N ALA A 5 11.19 -9.96 21.32
CA ALA A 5 10.56 -9.34 20.14
C ALA A 5 10.95 -7.86 20.07
N LEU A 6 10.74 -7.24 18.91
CA LEU A 6 10.91 -5.80 18.72
C LEU A 6 9.63 -5.19 18.13
N ILE A 7 9.20 -4.06 18.67
CA ILE A 7 8.14 -3.23 18.11
C ILE A 7 8.78 -1.91 17.71
N VAL A 8 8.61 -1.53 16.45
CA VAL A 8 9.10 -0.26 15.92
C VAL A 8 7.91 0.53 15.41
N TYR A 9 7.77 1.78 15.84
CA TYR A 9 6.73 2.67 15.35
C TYR A 9 7.32 3.82 14.55
N ASN A 10 6.55 4.32 13.59
CA ASN A 10 7.01 5.38 12.70
C ASN A 10 7.29 6.69 13.48
N ASN A 11 8.31 7.44 13.08
CA ASN A 11 8.55 8.79 13.59
C ASN A 11 7.73 9.85 12.85
N GLU A 12 7.12 9.50 11.71
CA GLU A 12 6.18 10.31 10.93
C GLU A 12 4.78 9.69 10.89
N SER A 13 3.78 10.46 10.45
CA SER A 13 2.41 9.96 10.31
C SER A 13 2.32 8.79 9.33
N GLY A 14 1.45 7.83 9.66
CA GLY A 14 1.20 6.64 8.84
C GLY A 14 2.13 5.47 9.14
N ILE A 15 1.80 4.33 8.52
CA ILE A 15 2.61 3.11 8.61
C ILE A 15 3.92 3.28 7.83
N PHE A 16 5.01 2.79 8.41
CA PHE A 16 6.26 2.60 7.69
C PHE A 16 6.48 1.12 7.46
N PHE A 17 7.18 0.83 6.39
CA PHE A 17 7.61 -0.51 6.09
C PHE A 17 9.10 -0.50 5.81
N GLY A 18 9.84 -1.26 6.61
CA GLY A 18 11.28 -1.37 6.48
C GLY A 18 11.67 -2.84 6.44
N LYS A 19 12.73 -3.14 5.70
CA LYS A 19 13.43 -4.41 5.85
C LYS A 19 14.48 -4.24 6.94
N LEU A 20 14.41 -5.08 7.97
CA LEU A 20 15.52 -5.18 8.90
C LEU A 20 16.68 -5.90 8.22
N VAL A 21 17.83 -5.24 8.21
CA VAL A 21 19.08 -5.81 7.68
C VAL A 21 20.05 -5.94 8.84
N GLN A 22 20.50 -7.16 9.10
CA GLN A 22 21.51 -7.42 10.11
C GLN A 22 22.89 -7.18 9.49
N LYS A 23 23.62 -6.18 10.00
CA LYS A 23 24.84 -5.62 9.38
C LYS A 23 25.99 -6.63 9.20
N ASN A 24 25.94 -7.79 9.87
CA ASN A 24 27.04 -8.74 10.00
C ASN A 24 26.67 -10.20 9.69
N THR A 25 25.56 -10.47 8.99
CA THR A 25 25.17 -11.84 8.62
C THR A 25 24.71 -11.91 7.17
N SER A 26 25.12 -12.95 6.45
CA SER A 26 24.61 -13.27 5.10
C SER A 26 23.12 -13.65 5.12
N SER A 27 22.54 -13.88 6.30
CA SER A 27 21.11 -14.04 6.50
C SER A 27 20.44 -12.68 6.64
N SER A 28 19.47 -12.40 5.78
CA SER A 28 18.67 -11.17 5.81
C SER A 28 17.48 -11.23 6.77
N ASN A 29 17.36 -12.30 7.57
CA ASN A 29 16.18 -12.54 8.40
C ASN A 29 16.50 -12.26 9.87
N PRO A 30 15.68 -11.44 10.57
CA PRO A 30 15.89 -11.16 11.98
C PRO A 30 15.70 -12.43 12.83
N THR A 31 16.49 -12.56 13.90
CA THR A 31 16.44 -13.70 14.82
C THR A 31 15.31 -13.63 15.85
N ILE A 32 14.69 -12.47 16.00
CA ILE A 32 13.48 -12.25 16.81
C ILE A 32 12.37 -11.65 15.94
N PRO A 33 11.10 -11.93 16.24
CA PRO A 33 9.98 -11.32 15.52
C PRO A 33 10.02 -9.80 15.68
N VAL A 34 9.82 -9.09 14.57
CA VAL A 34 9.73 -7.64 14.54
C VAL A 34 8.48 -7.19 13.83
N ILE A 35 7.80 -6.22 14.45
CA ILE A 35 6.57 -5.62 13.93
C ILE A 35 6.81 -4.13 13.74
N SER A 36 6.39 -3.60 12.59
CA SER A 36 6.27 -2.16 12.35
C SER A 36 4.83 -1.69 12.52
N MET A 37 4.65 -0.45 12.98
CA MET A 37 3.33 0.16 13.13
C MET A 37 3.36 1.66 12.85
N SER A 38 2.17 2.26 12.78
CA SER A 38 2.01 3.70 12.61
C SER A 38 2.52 4.48 13.83
N GLN A 39 2.81 5.77 13.64
CA GLN A 39 3.16 6.66 14.75
C GLN A 39 2.04 6.73 15.81
N SER A 40 0.78 6.82 15.38
CA SER A 40 -0.36 6.93 16.30
C SER A 40 -0.50 5.69 17.18
N ASP A 41 -0.36 4.49 16.62
CA ASP A 41 -0.45 3.24 17.38
C ASP A 41 0.73 3.11 18.34
N GLY A 42 1.94 3.44 17.88
CA GLY A 42 3.14 3.42 18.71
C GLY A 42 3.07 4.38 19.90
N LEU A 43 2.55 5.58 19.69
CA LEU A 43 2.32 6.56 20.76
C LEU A 43 1.23 6.10 21.72
N ALA A 44 0.16 5.47 21.22
CA ALA A 44 -0.90 4.89 22.06
C ALA A 44 -0.34 3.77 22.96
N ILE A 45 0.45 2.85 22.39
CA ILE A 45 1.13 1.80 23.17
C ILE A 45 2.08 2.44 24.18
N LYS A 46 2.92 3.39 23.77
CA LYS A 46 3.88 4.07 24.65
C LYS A 46 3.20 4.74 25.83
N LYS A 47 2.01 5.32 25.64
CA LYS A 47 1.21 5.93 26.71
C LYS A 47 0.56 4.88 27.62
N ALA A 48 0.20 3.71 27.09
CA ALA A 48 -0.39 2.61 27.84
C ALA A 48 0.65 1.81 28.64
N LEU A 49 1.93 1.84 28.25
CA LEU A 49 3.01 1.16 28.96
C LEU A 49 3.23 1.76 30.37
N GLN A 50 2.84 0.99 31.37
CA GLN A 50 3.16 1.17 32.79
C GLN A 50 4.04 0.00 33.28
N ASN A 51 4.37 -0.04 34.57
CA ASN A 51 5.04 -1.21 35.15
C ASN A 51 4.19 -2.47 34.95
N GLU A 52 4.82 -3.54 34.46
CA GLU A 52 4.21 -4.88 34.29
C GLU A 52 2.97 -4.91 33.38
N THR A 53 2.96 -4.10 32.31
CA THR A 53 1.85 -4.11 31.34
C THR A 53 1.76 -5.45 30.60
N ILE A 54 0.62 -6.13 30.72
CA ILE A 54 0.27 -7.30 29.90
C ILE A 54 -0.66 -6.84 28.79
N ALA A 55 -0.26 -7.06 27.53
CA ALA A 55 -1.06 -6.72 26.37
C ALA A 55 -1.06 -7.88 25.36
N LYS A 56 -2.18 -8.01 24.63
CA LYS A 56 -2.28 -8.86 23.45
C LYS A 56 -2.34 -7.97 22.22
N LEU A 57 -1.49 -8.27 21.24
CA LEU A 57 -1.49 -7.59 19.95
C LEU A 57 -2.06 -8.53 18.89
N ASP A 58 -3.18 -8.16 18.29
CA ASP A 58 -3.71 -8.87 17.13
C ASP A 58 -3.00 -8.35 15.88
N VAL A 59 -2.01 -9.12 15.44
CA VAL A 59 -1.22 -8.82 14.24
C VAL A 59 -1.98 -9.37 13.03
N PHE A 60 -2.52 -8.49 12.20
CA PHE A 60 -3.10 -8.88 10.91
C PHE A 60 -2.31 -8.26 9.77
N SER A 61 -2.09 -9.04 8.72
CA SER A 61 -1.56 -8.51 7.46
C SER A 61 -2.74 -7.94 6.69
N HIS A 62 -2.72 -6.62 6.46
CA HIS A 62 -3.66 -5.99 5.54
C HIS A 62 -2.86 -5.57 4.29
N PRO A 63 -2.71 -6.45 3.29
CA PRO A 63 -1.93 -6.12 2.10
C PRO A 63 -2.64 -5.12 1.17
N ASP A 64 -3.93 -4.90 1.38
CA ASP A 64 -4.79 -4.06 0.53
C ASP A 64 -5.16 -2.77 1.26
N PHE A 65 -4.34 -1.73 1.09
CA PHE A 65 -4.53 -0.45 1.74
C PHE A 65 -4.08 0.70 0.83
N ILE A 66 -4.55 1.91 1.13
CA ILE A 66 -4.04 3.12 0.47
C ILE A 66 -2.76 3.58 1.15
N ALA A 67 -1.67 3.61 0.39
CA ALA A 67 -0.38 4.05 0.89
C ALA A 67 -0.43 5.47 1.47
N SER A 68 0.28 5.69 2.59
CA SER A 68 0.34 7.00 3.26
C SER A 68 0.79 8.11 2.30
N PHE A 69 1.77 7.81 1.45
CA PHE A 69 2.34 8.72 0.43
C PHE A 69 1.43 8.95 -0.79
N SER A 70 0.36 8.17 -0.98
CA SER A 70 -0.52 8.34 -2.13
C SER A 70 -1.28 9.66 -2.00
N SER A 71 -1.16 10.52 -3.01
CA SER A 71 -1.84 11.82 -3.02
C SER A 71 -3.35 11.63 -2.96
N ARG A 72 -4.01 12.52 -2.20
CA ARG A 72 -5.46 12.48 -1.94
C ARG A 72 -6.11 13.69 -2.58
N GLY A 73 -7.28 13.48 -3.15
CA GLY A 73 -8.14 14.57 -3.56
C GLY A 73 -9.00 15.11 -2.40
N PRO A 74 -10.03 15.89 -2.74
CA PRO A 74 -10.34 16.35 -4.10
C PRO A 74 -9.32 17.39 -4.60
N VAL A 75 -9.25 17.58 -5.92
CA VAL A 75 -8.48 18.70 -6.50
C VAL A 75 -9.27 20.01 -6.30
N SER A 76 -10.60 19.94 -6.43
CA SER A 76 -11.55 21.00 -6.11
C SER A 76 -12.93 20.39 -5.80
N PRO A 77 -13.92 21.15 -5.25
CA PRO A 77 -15.22 20.60 -4.87
C PRO A 77 -15.97 19.83 -5.96
N PHE A 78 -15.67 20.09 -7.24
CA PHE A 78 -16.32 19.44 -8.39
C PHE A 78 -15.37 18.55 -9.20
N TYR A 79 -14.13 18.34 -8.71
CA TYR A 79 -13.13 17.55 -9.42
C TYR A 79 -12.46 16.55 -8.47
N ILE A 80 -12.98 15.32 -8.48
CA ILE A 80 -12.52 14.21 -7.64
C ILE A 80 -11.36 13.48 -8.33
N LYS A 81 -10.30 13.25 -7.56
CA LYS A 81 -9.16 12.38 -7.89
C LYS A 81 -8.76 11.61 -6.63
N PRO A 82 -8.05 10.47 -6.76
CA PRO A 82 -7.69 9.78 -8.02
C PRO A 82 -8.90 9.13 -8.73
N ASP A 83 -8.72 8.65 -9.96
CA ASP A 83 -9.77 7.95 -10.72
C ASP A 83 -9.93 6.48 -10.27
N LEU A 84 -8.82 5.81 -10.00
CA LEU A 84 -8.73 4.45 -9.49
C LEU A 84 -7.37 4.25 -8.80
N VAL A 85 -7.18 3.10 -8.15
CA VAL A 85 -5.91 2.70 -7.54
C VAL A 85 -5.41 1.37 -8.09
N ALA A 86 -4.10 1.14 -7.99
CA ALA A 86 -3.44 -0.07 -8.46
C ALA A 86 -2.23 -0.40 -7.55
N PRO A 87 -1.69 -1.62 -7.60
CA PRO A 87 -0.54 -2.00 -6.79
C PRO A 87 0.67 -1.09 -7.00
N GLY A 88 1.14 -0.46 -5.92
CA GLY A 88 2.26 0.49 -5.96
C GLY A 88 3.15 0.47 -4.72
N VAL A 89 2.96 -0.48 -3.81
CA VAL A 89 3.79 -0.65 -2.61
C VAL A 89 4.51 -1.98 -2.71
N PHE A 90 5.84 -1.98 -2.50
CA PHE A 90 6.69 -3.16 -2.58
C PHE A 90 6.53 -3.99 -3.85
N VAL A 91 6.42 -3.32 -4.98
CA VAL A 91 6.43 -3.99 -6.27
C VAL A 91 7.88 -4.33 -6.60
N ASN A 92 8.15 -5.62 -6.85
CA ASN A 92 9.44 -6.07 -7.30
C ASN A 92 9.63 -5.70 -8.78
N SER A 93 10.57 -4.81 -9.07
CA SER A 93 10.78 -4.29 -10.43
C SER A 93 12.26 -4.34 -10.82
N THR A 94 12.52 -4.25 -12.12
CA THR A 94 13.86 -4.27 -12.70
C THR A 94 14.64 -3.02 -12.36
N LEU A 95 15.93 -3.18 -12.13
CA LEU A 95 16.92 -2.14 -11.90
C LEU A 95 18.11 -2.31 -12.85
N ILE A 96 18.85 -1.22 -13.08
CA ILE A 96 20.02 -1.21 -13.97
C ILE A 96 21.01 -2.32 -13.57
N GLY A 97 21.59 -2.98 -14.57
CA GLY A 97 22.55 -4.07 -14.38
C GLY A 97 21.92 -5.44 -14.12
N GLY A 98 20.70 -5.67 -14.61
CA GLY A 98 20.01 -6.98 -14.50
C GLY A 98 19.55 -7.32 -13.07
N LYS A 99 19.45 -6.30 -12.21
CA LYS A 99 19.05 -6.46 -10.81
C LYS A 99 17.56 -6.25 -10.66
N TYR A 100 17.05 -6.63 -9.50
CA TYR A 100 15.68 -6.37 -9.08
C TYR A 100 15.69 -5.64 -7.75
N ASN A 101 14.69 -4.79 -7.53
CA ASN A 101 14.49 -4.12 -6.27
C ASN A 101 13.00 -3.96 -5.97
N LEU A 102 12.66 -4.04 -4.69
CA LEU A 102 11.35 -3.67 -4.20
C LEU A 102 11.27 -2.14 -4.15
N THR A 103 10.31 -1.59 -4.88
CA THR A 103 10.08 -0.14 -4.94
C THR A 103 8.62 0.18 -4.63
N SER A 104 8.38 1.40 -4.19
CA SER A 104 7.04 1.90 -3.87
C SER A 104 6.84 3.30 -4.46
N GLY A 105 5.64 3.57 -4.95
CA GLY A 105 5.25 4.87 -5.48
C GLY A 105 4.04 4.78 -6.40
N THR A 106 3.34 5.89 -6.56
CA THR A 106 2.28 6.01 -7.58
C THR A 106 2.83 5.87 -8.99
N SER A 107 4.10 6.24 -9.22
CA SER A 107 4.85 5.95 -10.45
C SER A 107 4.98 4.46 -10.76
N ILE A 108 4.77 3.58 -9.76
CA ILE A 108 4.79 2.12 -9.90
C ILE A 108 3.37 1.54 -10.03
N ALA A 109 2.37 2.23 -9.49
CA ALA A 109 0.97 1.92 -9.76
C ALA A 109 0.57 2.29 -11.21
N ALA A 110 1.04 3.43 -11.72
CA ALA A 110 0.76 3.91 -13.07
C ALA A 110 1.03 2.88 -14.19
N PRO A 111 2.18 2.18 -14.25
CA PRO A 111 2.44 1.18 -15.29
C PRO A 111 1.52 -0.04 -15.21
N HIS A 112 0.99 -0.41 -14.04
CA HIS A 112 -0.03 -1.46 -13.95
C HIS A 112 -1.31 -1.06 -14.70
N VAL A 113 -1.76 0.18 -14.49
CA VAL A 113 -2.93 0.73 -15.20
C VAL A 113 -2.63 0.88 -16.70
N ALA A 114 -1.45 1.37 -17.07
CA ALA A 114 -1.06 1.48 -18.48
C ALA A 114 -1.03 0.11 -19.18
N GLY A 115 -0.52 -0.94 -18.53
CA GLY A 115 -0.57 -2.31 -19.03
C GLY A 115 -1.99 -2.83 -19.19
N ALA A 116 -2.88 -2.54 -18.23
CA ALA A 116 -4.30 -2.88 -18.34
C ALA A 116 -4.98 -2.21 -19.54
N VAL A 117 -4.71 -0.92 -19.75
CA VAL A 117 -5.20 -0.18 -20.93
C VAL A 117 -4.66 -0.80 -22.22
N ALA A 118 -3.38 -1.18 -22.26
CA ALA A 118 -2.80 -1.84 -23.42
C ALA A 118 -3.49 -3.17 -23.75
N LEU A 119 -3.84 -3.98 -22.74
CA LEU A 119 -4.60 -5.22 -22.93
C LEU A 119 -6.02 -4.96 -23.44
N LEU A 120 -6.69 -3.91 -22.94
CA LEU A 120 -8.00 -3.50 -23.44
C LEU A 120 -7.94 -3.09 -24.91
N LEU A 121 -6.94 -2.28 -25.29
CA LEU A 121 -6.73 -1.84 -26.67
C LEU A 121 -6.27 -2.97 -27.59
N GLN A 122 -5.57 -3.98 -27.06
CA GLN A 122 -5.25 -5.20 -27.81
C GLN A 122 -6.52 -5.99 -28.14
N LYS A 123 -7.47 -6.05 -27.20
CA LYS A 123 -8.74 -6.76 -27.37
C LYS A 123 -9.70 -6.01 -28.29
N ASP A 124 -9.77 -4.69 -28.17
CA ASP A 124 -10.55 -3.81 -29.04
C ASP A 124 -9.78 -2.50 -29.33
N PRO A 125 -9.11 -2.41 -30.50
CA PRO A 125 -8.35 -1.23 -30.88
C PRO A 125 -9.18 0.04 -31.12
N ASN A 126 -10.51 -0.08 -31.24
CA ASN A 126 -11.39 1.06 -31.51
C ASN A 126 -11.88 1.77 -30.25
N LEU A 127 -11.54 1.25 -29.05
CA LEU A 127 -11.90 1.87 -27.79
C LEU A 127 -11.35 3.29 -27.70
N LYS A 128 -12.23 4.24 -27.39
CA LYS A 128 -11.87 5.63 -27.15
C LYS A 128 -11.41 5.84 -25.70
N PRO A 129 -10.63 6.90 -25.41
CA PRO A 129 -10.11 7.16 -24.07
C PRO A 129 -11.18 7.22 -22.96
N ASP A 130 -12.33 7.83 -23.25
CA ASP A 130 -13.47 7.91 -22.33
C ASP A 130 -14.11 6.54 -22.06
N GLN A 131 -14.21 5.69 -23.09
CA GLN A 131 -14.68 4.31 -22.94
C GLN A 131 -13.72 3.47 -22.09
N VAL A 132 -12.40 3.62 -22.29
CA VAL A 132 -11.39 2.95 -21.47
C VAL A 132 -11.52 3.36 -20.01
N VAL A 133 -11.62 4.66 -19.72
CA VAL A 133 -11.81 5.15 -18.35
C VAL A 133 -13.10 4.59 -17.75
N SER A 134 -14.21 4.61 -18.51
CA SER A 134 -15.48 4.06 -18.06
C SER A 134 -15.41 2.58 -17.72
N ILE A 135 -14.75 1.77 -18.56
CA ILE A 135 -14.54 0.34 -18.29
C ILE A 135 -13.75 0.17 -16.99
N LEU A 136 -12.56 0.77 -16.91
CA LEU A 136 -11.69 0.63 -15.73
C LEU A 136 -12.36 1.09 -14.43
N SER A 137 -13.14 2.17 -14.48
CA SER A 137 -13.83 2.68 -13.30
C SER A 137 -15.04 1.85 -12.88
N THR A 138 -15.76 1.23 -13.83
CA THR A 138 -16.96 0.45 -13.50
C THR A 138 -16.65 -1.00 -13.14
N THR A 139 -15.47 -1.51 -13.52
CA THR A 139 -15.03 -2.88 -13.18
C THR A 139 -14.10 -2.95 -11.98
N ALA A 140 -13.68 -1.81 -11.42
CA ALA A 140 -12.81 -1.75 -10.25
C ALA A 140 -13.42 -2.41 -9.00
N ASP A 141 -12.57 -3.04 -8.19
CA ASP A 141 -12.98 -3.60 -6.90
C ASP A 141 -12.98 -2.52 -5.81
N PRO A 142 -13.97 -2.49 -4.91
CA PRO A 142 -13.91 -1.65 -3.73
C PRO A 142 -12.68 -1.93 -2.88
N VAL A 143 -12.08 -0.86 -2.32
CA VAL A 143 -11.01 -0.97 -1.33
C VAL A 143 -11.61 -0.71 0.05
N THR A 144 -11.29 -1.56 1.02
CA THR A 144 -11.73 -1.41 2.41
C THR A 144 -10.54 -1.17 3.34
N ASP A 145 -10.81 -0.57 4.49
CA ASP A 145 -9.86 -0.60 5.60
C ASP A 145 -9.87 -1.95 6.32
N ALA A 146 -9.01 -2.06 7.35
CA ALA A 146 -8.87 -3.24 8.19
C ALA A 146 -10.17 -3.75 8.83
N TYR A 147 -11.19 -2.89 8.94
CA TYR A 147 -12.47 -3.17 9.58
C TYR A 147 -13.59 -3.39 8.54
N GLY A 148 -13.25 -3.50 7.26
CA GLY A 148 -14.22 -3.71 6.18
C GLY A 148 -14.98 -2.45 5.77
N LYS A 149 -14.56 -1.26 6.23
CA LYS A 149 -15.19 0.00 5.82
C LYS A 149 -14.61 0.47 4.48
N ASN A 150 -15.48 0.81 3.54
CA ASN A 150 -15.06 1.34 2.24
C ASN A 150 -14.20 2.60 2.37
N VAL A 151 -13.13 2.62 1.60
CA VAL A 151 -12.26 3.78 1.47
C VAL A 151 -12.98 4.88 0.66
N PRO A 152 -12.90 6.15 1.08
CA PRO A 152 -13.52 7.27 0.36
C PRO A 152 -13.00 7.45 -1.08
N LEU A 153 -13.86 8.01 -1.96
CA LEU A 153 -13.54 8.28 -3.37
C LEU A 153 -12.31 9.17 -3.57
N ASN A 154 -12.09 10.15 -2.68
CA ASN A 154 -10.94 11.03 -2.77
C ASN A 154 -9.60 10.36 -2.39
N LEU A 155 -9.65 9.09 -1.96
CA LEU A 155 -8.47 8.26 -1.67
C LEU A 155 -8.31 7.12 -2.68
N ALA A 156 -9.39 6.41 -3.02
CA ALA A 156 -9.34 5.21 -3.86
C ALA A 156 -9.91 5.40 -5.28
N GLY A 157 -10.55 6.54 -5.55
CA GLY A 157 -11.35 6.71 -6.76
C GLY A 157 -12.47 5.69 -6.84
N SER A 158 -12.67 5.13 -8.03
CA SER A 158 -13.59 4.03 -8.28
C SER A 158 -13.23 2.72 -7.58
N GLY A 159 -11.99 2.55 -7.15
CA GLY A 159 -11.51 1.33 -6.49
C GLY A 159 -10.20 0.81 -7.08
N ARG A 160 -9.85 -0.42 -6.72
CA ARG A 160 -8.67 -1.12 -7.20
C ARG A 160 -8.91 -1.70 -8.59
N LEU A 161 -7.95 -1.46 -9.49
CA LEU A 161 -7.90 -2.06 -10.82
C LEU A 161 -8.17 -3.57 -10.79
N ASN A 162 -9.13 -4.01 -11.60
CA ASN A 162 -9.47 -5.42 -11.79
C ASN A 162 -9.52 -5.74 -13.29
N LEU A 163 -8.76 -6.75 -13.71
CA LEU A 163 -8.61 -7.16 -15.11
C LEU A 163 -9.50 -8.35 -15.51
N THR A 164 -10.17 -9.00 -14.55
CA THR A 164 -10.93 -10.23 -14.79
C THR A 164 -12.42 -10.02 -15.01
N ARG A 165 -12.91 -8.78 -14.87
CA ARG A 165 -14.33 -8.41 -15.00
C ARG A 165 -14.59 -7.62 -16.27
#